data_AF-A0A067M827-F1
#
_entry.id   AF-A0A067M827-F1
#
_cell.length_a   1.000
_cell.length_b   1.000
_cell.length_c   1.000
_cell.angle_alpha   90.00
_cell.angle_beta   90.00
_cell.angle_gamma   90.00
#
_symmetry.space_group_name_H-M   'P 1'
#
loop_
_entity.id
_entity.type
_entity.pdbx_description
1 polymer ?
#
loop_
_entity_poly.entity_id
_entity_poly.type
_entity_poly.pdbx_seq_one_letter_code
_entity_poly.pdbx_strand_id
1 'polypeptide(L)'
;GAAPDVDDLGLPTSPTWSVNQLLSSYPTPTLAPGTLVRLHELAALVPPPDGSPEFSGLSRELGELIRLVEAVKLVHVDRGSGDDGIPDARLWQEGKGIDLFVGSKPKAGETKRHESNVVGHAEQSEDGYYVVETSRRK
;
A
#
# COMPACT_ATOMS: atom_id res chain seq x y z
N GLY A 1 -34.52 -16.22 8.70
CA GLY A 1 -34.74 -15.40 7.50
C GLY A 1 -35.70 -16.13 6.59
N ALA A 2 -36.57 -15.40 5.88
CA ALA A 2 -37.45 -15.99 4.86
C ALA A 2 -36.62 -16.57 3.71
N ALA A 3 -37.06 -17.69 3.13
CA ALA A 3 -36.39 -18.29 1.97
C ALA A 3 -36.47 -17.32 0.77
N PRO A 4 -35.38 -17.11 0.01
CA PRO A 4 -35.41 -16.27 -1.17
C PRO A 4 -36.32 -16.89 -2.23
N ASP A 5 -37.02 -16.03 -2.97
CA ASP A 5 -37.83 -16.45 -4.11
C ASP A 5 -36.88 -16.92 -5.22
N VAL A 6 -37.04 -18.16 -5.69
CA VAL A 6 -36.13 -18.83 -6.63
C VAL A 6 -36.88 -19.23 -7.90
N ASP A 7 -36.20 -19.21 -9.04
CA ASP A 7 -36.76 -19.68 -10.31
C ASP A 7 -36.79 -21.21 -10.41
N ASP A 8 -37.31 -21.72 -11.53
CA ASP A 8 -37.40 -23.16 -11.82
C ASP A 8 -36.02 -23.85 -11.90
N LEU A 9 -34.91 -23.09 -11.94
CA LEU A 9 -33.53 -23.57 -11.93
C LEU A 9 -32.86 -23.42 -10.54
N GLY A 10 -33.59 -22.92 -9.53
CA GLY A 10 -33.10 -22.69 -8.19
C GLY A 10 -32.24 -21.43 -8.04
N LEU A 11 -32.26 -20.52 -9.01
CA LEU A 11 -31.56 -19.24 -8.94
C LEU A 11 -32.45 -18.20 -8.25
N PRO A 12 -31.90 -17.35 -7.36
CA PRO A 12 -32.67 -16.27 -6.74
C PRO A 12 -33.22 -15.31 -7.80
N THR A 13 -34.54 -15.09 -7.81
CA THR A 13 -35.19 -14.12 -8.72
C THR A 13 -34.95 -12.67 -8.31
N SER A 14 -34.45 -12.47 -7.09
CA SER A 14 -33.99 -11.19 -6.57
C SER A 14 -32.60 -11.33 -5.95
N PRO A 15 -31.73 -10.32 -6.09
CA PRO A 15 -30.40 -10.36 -5.52
C PRO A 15 -30.51 -10.38 -3.99
N THR A 16 -29.98 -11.43 -3.37
CA THR A 16 -30.01 -11.61 -1.91
C THR A 16 -29.24 -10.53 -1.15
N TRP A 17 -28.23 -9.94 -1.78
CA TRP A 17 -27.50 -8.76 -1.30
C TRP A 17 -26.65 -8.19 -2.44
N SER A 18 -26.27 -6.92 -2.33
CA SER A 18 -25.35 -6.24 -3.25
C SER A 18 -24.10 -5.80 -2.52
N VAL A 19 -22.92 -6.16 -3.04
CA VAL A 19 -21.62 -5.71 -2.52
C VAL A 19 -21.54 -4.19 -2.54
N ASN A 20 -22.00 -3.55 -3.61
CA ASN A 20 -22.01 -2.10 -3.70
C ASN A 20 -22.91 -1.47 -2.63
N GLN A 21 -24.07 -2.06 -2.35
CA GLN A 21 -24.97 -1.58 -1.30
C GLN A 21 -24.34 -1.76 0.09
N LEU A 22 -23.64 -2.86 0.32
CA LEU A 22 -22.90 -3.11 1.57
C LEU A 22 -21.76 -2.10 1.74
N LEU A 23 -20.90 -1.93 0.74
CA LEU A 23 -19.80 -0.96 0.78
C LEU A 23 -20.31 0.48 0.92
N SER A 24 -21.45 0.78 0.28
CA SER A 24 -22.12 2.09 0.36
C SER A 24 -22.74 2.39 1.73
N SER A 25 -22.84 1.40 2.62
CA SER A 25 -23.37 1.59 3.97
C SER A 25 -22.32 2.07 4.98
N TYR A 26 -21.02 1.93 4.67
CA TYR A 26 -19.95 2.35 5.58
C TYR A 26 -19.74 3.86 5.55
N PRO A 27 -19.43 4.52 6.68
CA PRO A 27 -19.14 5.96 6.67
C PRO A 27 -17.87 6.26 5.86
N THR A 28 -17.89 7.31 5.04
CA THR A 28 -16.68 7.80 4.37
C THR A 28 -15.96 8.76 5.32
N PRO A 29 -14.76 8.44 5.82
CA PRO A 29 -14.03 9.35 6.67
C PRO A 29 -13.56 10.57 5.88
N THR A 30 -13.67 11.74 6.49
CA THR A 30 -13.19 12.99 5.89
C THR A 30 -11.74 13.21 6.30
N LEU A 31 -10.86 13.34 5.31
CA LEU A 31 -9.45 13.68 5.53
C LEU A 31 -9.34 15.17 5.87
N ALA A 32 -8.64 15.48 6.98
CA ALA A 32 -8.31 16.86 7.30
C ALA A 32 -7.29 17.40 6.27
N PRO A 33 -7.42 18.66 5.79
CA PRO A 33 -6.55 19.22 4.76
C PRO A 33 -5.06 19.09 5.08
N GLY A 34 -4.66 19.38 6.34
CA GLY A 34 -3.27 19.25 6.78
C GLY A 34 -2.74 17.81 6.76
N THR A 35 -3.62 16.80 6.80
CA THR A 35 -3.19 15.39 6.66
C THR A 35 -2.82 15.08 5.22
N LEU A 36 -3.54 15.62 4.24
CA LEU A 36 -3.22 15.42 2.82
C LEU A 36 -1.87 16.05 2.48
N VAL A 37 -1.60 17.26 2.97
CA VAL A 37 -0.30 17.92 2.82
C VAL A 37 0.81 17.08 3.44
N ARG A 38 0.63 16.62 4.68
CA ARG A 38 1.61 15.77 5.37
C ARG A 38 1.88 14.46 4.64
N LEU A 39 0.86 13.84 4.03
CA LEU A 39 1.04 12.63 3.23
C LEU A 39 1.88 12.88 1.98
N HIS A 40 1.70 14.02 1.31
CA HIS A 40 2.53 14.39 0.16
C HIS A 40 3.97 14.62 0.57
N GLU A 41 4.20 15.32 1.68
CA GLU A 41 5.55 15.52 2.23
C GLU A 41 6.25 14.19 2.53
N LEU A 42 5.56 13.25 3.18
CA LEU A 42 6.11 11.93 3.50
C LEU A 42 6.38 11.08 2.25
N ALA A 43 5.60 11.28 1.18
CA ALA A 43 5.78 10.62 -0.10
C ALA A 43 6.80 11.33 -1.02
N ALA A 44 7.44 12.41 -0.54
CA ALA A 44 8.30 13.29 -1.33
C ALA A 44 7.60 13.86 -2.59
N LEU A 45 6.29 14.10 -2.49
CA LEU A 45 5.45 14.69 -3.52
C LEU A 45 5.18 16.17 -3.22
N VAL A 46 4.89 16.94 -4.27
CA VAL A 46 4.42 18.33 -4.13
C VAL A 46 2.89 18.31 -3.96
N PRO A 47 2.34 18.83 -2.85
CA PRO A 47 0.89 18.86 -2.66
C PRO A 47 0.22 19.85 -3.63
N PRO A 48 -1.01 19.56 -4.09
CA PRO A 48 -1.80 20.54 -4.82
C PRO A 48 -2.15 21.74 -3.91
N PRO A 49 -2.42 22.93 -4.47
CA PRO A 49 -2.78 24.09 -3.68
C PRO A 49 -4.04 23.87 -2.83
N ASP A 50 -4.04 24.35 -1.59
CA ASP A 50 -5.20 24.25 -0.70
C ASP A 50 -6.43 24.93 -1.34
N GLY A 51 -7.55 24.21 -1.37
CA GLY A 51 -8.80 24.69 -1.96
C GLY A 51 -8.87 24.58 -3.49
N SER A 52 -7.86 24.01 -4.15
CA SER A 52 -7.93 23.70 -5.58
C SER A 52 -8.94 22.56 -5.85
N PRO A 53 -9.50 22.47 -7.07
CA PRO A 53 -10.37 21.37 -7.44
C PRO A 53 -9.63 20.02 -7.39
N GLU A 54 -8.33 20.02 -7.71
CA GLU A 54 -7.47 18.84 -7.60
C GLU A 54 -7.31 18.39 -6.14
N PHE A 55 -7.10 19.33 -5.21
CA PHE A 55 -7.03 19.05 -3.77
C PHE A 55 -8.32 18.38 -3.26
N SER A 56 -9.46 18.93 -3.68
CA SER A 56 -10.78 18.42 -3.30
C SER A 56 -11.07 17.04 -3.90
N GLY A 57 -10.69 16.84 -5.17
CA GLY A 57 -10.78 15.54 -5.84
C GLY A 57 -9.95 14.47 -5.13
N LEU A 58 -8.69 14.78 -4.84
CA LEU A 58 -7.78 13.86 -4.17
C LEU A 58 -8.20 13.53 -2.74
N SER A 59 -8.72 14.51 -2.01
CA SER A 59 -9.28 14.30 -0.67
C SER A 59 -10.47 13.33 -0.69
N ARG A 60 -11.34 13.45 -1.70
CA ARG A 60 -12.47 12.54 -1.88
C ARG A 60 -12.01 11.13 -2.22
N GLU A 61 -11.11 10.99 -3.20
CA GLU A 61 -10.59 9.69 -3.64
C GLU A 61 -9.89 8.94 -2.51
N LEU A 62 -9.03 9.62 -1.75
CA LEU A 62 -8.39 9.03 -0.57
C LEU A 62 -9.42 8.65 0.50
N GLY A 63 -10.46 9.46 0.71
CA GLY A 63 -11.55 9.12 1.64
C GLY A 63 -12.29 7.84 1.24
N GLU A 64 -12.56 7.65 -0.05
CA GLU A 64 -13.18 6.43 -0.58
C GLU A 64 -12.26 5.21 -0.39
N LEU A 65 -10.95 5.35 -0.60
CA LEU A 65 -10.00 4.27 -0.34
C LEU A 65 -9.94 3.91 1.14
N ILE A 66 -9.90 4.90 2.03
CA ILE A 66 -9.89 4.66 3.48
C ILE A 66 -11.16 3.90 3.87
N ARG A 67 -12.33 4.31 3.39
CA ARG A 67 -13.60 3.63 3.65
C ARG A 67 -13.55 2.13 3.33
N LEU A 68 -12.95 1.76 2.20
CA LEU A 68 -12.80 0.36 1.80
C LEU A 68 -11.90 -0.41 2.79
N VAL A 69 -10.79 0.20 3.21
CA VAL A 69 -9.87 -0.40 4.19
C VAL A 69 -10.52 -0.51 5.57
N GLU A 70 -11.35 0.46 5.95
CA GLU A 70 -12.07 0.41 7.22
C GLU A 70 -13.13 -0.69 7.26
N ALA A 71 -13.75 -1.04 6.13
CA ALA A 71 -14.66 -2.18 6.06
C ALA A 71 -13.97 -3.50 6.45
N VAL A 72 -12.66 -3.63 6.21
CA VAL A 72 -11.88 -4.82 6.63
C VAL A 72 -11.80 -4.93 8.16
N LYS A 73 -11.83 -3.80 8.89
CA LYS A 73 -11.81 -3.81 10.37
C LYS A 73 -13.05 -4.50 10.98
N LEU A 74 -14.14 -4.59 10.22
CA LEU A 74 -15.40 -5.18 10.67
C LEU A 74 -15.47 -6.69 10.43
N VAL A 75 -14.54 -7.25 9.66
CA VAL A 75 -14.46 -8.68 9.40
C VAL A 75 -13.90 -9.37 10.64
N HIS A 76 -14.65 -10.32 11.18
CA HIS A 76 -14.14 -11.20 12.22
C HIS A 76 -13.18 -12.20 11.59
N VAL A 77 -11.88 -12.04 11.85
CA VAL A 77 -10.88 -13.02 11.46
C VAL A 77 -10.77 -14.01 12.59
N ASP A 78 -11.29 -15.22 12.39
CA ASP A 78 -11.05 -16.33 13.32
C ASP A 78 -9.54 -16.55 13.39
N ARG A 79 -8.98 -16.41 14.60
CA ARG A 79 -7.55 -16.66 14.87
C ARG A 79 -7.27 -18.15 14.68
N GLY A 80 -7.05 -18.57 13.43
CA GLY A 80 -6.69 -19.94 13.09
C GLY A 80 -5.33 -20.32 13.67
N SER A 81 -5.35 -21.16 14.71
CA SER A 81 -4.27 -22.07 15.17
C SER A 81 -2.82 -21.54 15.12
N GLY A 82 -2.61 -20.29 15.51
CA GLY A 82 -1.31 -19.70 15.80
C GLY A 82 -1.50 -18.71 16.94
N ASP A 83 -0.83 -18.94 18.07
CA ASP A 83 -1.16 -18.41 19.41
C ASP A 83 -0.94 -16.90 19.62
N ASP A 84 -0.82 -16.08 18.58
CA ASP A 84 -0.84 -14.63 18.76
C ASP A 84 -1.26 -13.92 17.48
N GLY A 85 -2.41 -13.24 17.53
CA GLY A 85 -3.12 -12.62 16.42
C GLY A 85 -2.42 -11.42 15.76
N ILE A 86 -1.21 -11.62 15.23
CA ILE A 86 -0.49 -10.71 14.33
C ILE A 86 -0.18 -11.53 13.06
N PRO A 87 -0.63 -11.12 11.85
CA PRO A 87 -0.15 -11.76 10.62
C PRO A 87 1.35 -11.48 10.47
N ASP A 88 2.16 -12.51 10.71
CA ASP A 88 3.59 -12.36 10.91
C ASP A 88 4.34 -12.37 9.57
N ALA A 89 4.87 -11.21 9.18
CA ALA A 89 5.75 -11.07 8.01
C ALA A 89 7.09 -11.84 8.12
N ARG A 90 7.30 -12.54 9.24
CA ARG A 90 8.45 -13.43 9.50
C ARG A 90 8.08 -14.91 9.43
N LEU A 91 6.78 -15.25 9.34
CA LEU A 91 6.33 -16.63 9.17
C LEU A 91 6.46 -17.04 7.71
N TRP A 92 7.61 -17.61 7.40
CA TRP A 92 7.74 -18.47 6.23
C TRP A 92 7.00 -19.79 6.51
N GLN A 93 6.34 -20.35 5.51
CA GLN A 93 5.74 -21.69 5.64
C GLN A 93 6.81 -22.69 6.10
N GLU A 94 6.45 -23.63 6.98
CA GLU A 94 7.35 -24.68 7.46
C GLU A 94 8.03 -25.38 6.27
N GLY A 95 9.36 -25.33 6.20
CA GLY A 95 10.16 -25.85 5.07
C GLY A 95 10.51 -24.87 3.94
N LYS A 96 10.14 -23.59 4.03
CA LYS A 96 10.46 -22.55 3.02
C LYS A 96 11.26 -21.39 3.62
N GLY A 97 12.42 -21.61 4.23
CA GLY A 97 13.33 -20.52 4.60
C GLY A 97 14.17 -20.03 3.42
N ILE A 98 14.62 -18.77 3.44
CA ILE A 98 15.77 -18.34 2.62
C ILE A 98 17.04 -18.81 3.35
N ASP A 99 17.86 -19.63 2.71
CA ASP A 99 19.16 -19.98 3.23
C ASP A 99 20.13 -18.82 3.06
N LEU A 100 20.38 -18.08 4.14
CA LEU A 100 21.26 -16.90 4.13
C LEU A 100 22.75 -17.25 4.01
N PHE A 101 23.12 -18.54 4.13
CA PHE A 101 24.51 -18.97 4.25
C PHE A 101 24.94 -20.14 3.36
N VAL A 102 24.02 -20.79 2.63
CA VAL A 102 24.40 -21.77 1.59
C VAL A 102 24.96 -21.04 0.38
N GLY A 103 26.28 -20.84 0.41
CA GLY A 103 27.11 -20.43 -0.73
C GLY A 103 27.94 -19.17 -0.50
N SER A 104 27.59 -18.34 0.48
CA SER A 104 28.23 -17.02 0.69
C SER A 104 29.49 -17.11 1.56
N LYS A 105 30.50 -17.86 1.10
CA LYS A 105 31.87 -17.35 1.28
C LYS A 105 32.06 -16.37 0.12
N PRO A 106 32.46 -15.10 0.34
CA PRO A 106 32.84 -14.27 -0.78
C PRO A 106 33.92 -15.04 -1.55
N LYS A 107 33.66 -15.38 -2.81
CA LYS A 107 34.70 -15.94 -3.67
C LYS A 107 35.82 -14.91 -3.68
N ALA A 108 36.99 -15.28 -3.17
CA ALA A 108 38.19 -14.47 -3.30
C ALA A 108 38.43 -14.21 -4.79
N GLY A 109 37.99 -13.04 -5.27
CA GLY A 109 37.95 -12.70 -6.70
C GLY A 109 36.72 -11.89 -7.14
N GLU A 110 35.62 -11.84 -6.38
CA GLU A 110 34.39 -11.13 -6.76
C GLU A 110 34.27 -9.70 -6.18
N THR A 111 35.34 -9.17 -5.59
CA THR A 111 35.55 -7.71 -5.53
C THR A 111 36.33 -7.27 -6.76
N LYS A 112 35.89 -7.61 -7.97
CA LYS A 112 36.04 -6.62 -9.05
C LYS A 112 35.05 -5.53 -8.69
N ARG A 113 35.52 -4.55 -7.91
CA ARG A 113 34.82 -3.29 -7.76
C ARG A 113 34.49 -2.84 -9.18
N HIS A 114 33.22 -2.91 -9.56
CA HIS A 114 32.75 -2.17 -10.71
C HIS A 114 32.79 -0.69 -10.29
N GLU A 115 33.99 -0.12 -10.22
CA GLU A 115 34.22 1.33 -10.15
C GLU A 115 33.74 1.99 -11.45
N SER A 116 33.41 1.18 -12.47
CA SER A 116 32.83 1.63 -13.72
C SER A 116 31.34 1.96 -13.55
N ASN A 117 31.08 3.22 -13.23
CA ASN A 117 29.87 3.94 -13.60
C ASN A 117 28.64 3.81 -12.67
N VAL A 118 28.85 3.81 -11.35
CA VAL A 118 27.78 3.99 -10.35
C VAL A 118 26.96 5.26 -10.65
N VAL A 119 27.60 6.28 -11.19
CA VAL A 119 26.99 7.58 -11.52
C VAL A 119 26.45 7.64 -12.96
N GLY A 120 26.56 6.56 -13.74
CA GLY A 120 26.23 6.55 -15.17
C GLY A 120 24.75 6.71 -15.51
N HIS A 121 23.89 6.47 -14.52
CA HIS A 121 22.45 6.66 -14.63
C HIS A 121 21.97 7.92 -13.89
N ALA A 122 22.89 8.72 -13.33
CA ALA A 122 22.52 9.96 -12.70
C ALA A 122 22.10 10.99 -13.77
N GLU A 123 21.01 11.70 -13.51
CA GLU A 123 20.63 12.86 -14.32
C GLU A 123 21.69 13.97 -14.22
N GLN A 124 22.30 14.13 -13.04
CA GLN A 124 23.37 15.08 -12.78
C GLN A 124 24.49 14.44 -11.96
N SER A 125 25.73 14.67 -12.37
CA SER A 125 26.93 14.20 -11.67
C SER A 125 28.10 15.15 -11.85
N GLU A 126 28.92 15.28 -10.81
CA GLU A 126 30.12 16.11 -10.79
C GLU A 126 31.20 15.40 -9.96
N ASP A 127 32.43 15.33 -10.48
CA ASP A 127 33.60 14.71 -9.82
C ASP A 127 33.37 13.30 -9.24
N GLY A 128 32.49 12.51 -9.86
CA GLY A 128 32.16 11.15 -9.39
C GLY A 128 31.12 11.09 -8.26
N TYR A 129 30.42 12.19 -8.00
CA TYR A 129 29.35 12.29 -7.01
C TYR A 129 28.00 12.62 -7.68
N TYR A 130 26.91 12.19 -7.05
CA TYR A 130 25.56 12.65 -7.40
C TYR A 130 25.39 14.09 -6.96
N VAL A 131 24.88 14.93 -7.87
CA VAL A 131 24.55 16.32 -7.57
C VAL A 131 23.05 16.38 -7.29
N VAL A 132 22.68 17.00 -6.16
CA VAL A 132 21.29 17.24 -5.80
C VAL A 132 21.14 18.74 -5.50
N GLU A 133 20.14 19.37 -6.11
CA GLU A 133 19.80 20.75 -5.79
C GLU A 133 19.29 20.85 -4.35
N THR A 134 20.09 21.45 -3.47
CA THR A 134 19.65 21.76 -2.11
C THR A 134 18.96 23.11 -2.11
N SER A 135 17.65 23.11 -2.36
CA SER A 135 16.83 24.30 -2.16
C SER A 135 16.74 24.62 -0.66
N ARG A 136 17.72 25.38 -0.14
CA ARG A 136 17.61 26.02 1.18
C ARG A 136 16.58 27.15 1.07
N ARG A 137 15.30 26.81 1.22
CA ARG A 137 14.28 27.82 1.54
C ARG A 137 14.56 28.34 2.95
N LYS A 138 14.81 29.64 3.03
CA LYS A 138 15.02 30.40 4.26
C LYS A 138 13.71 31.01 4.71
#